data_AF-A0A9E5P092-F1
#
_entry.id   AF-A0A9E5P092-F1
#
_cell.length_a   1.000
_cell.length_b   1.000
_cell.length_c   1.000
_cell.angle_alpha   90.00
_cell.angle_beta   90.00
_cell.angle_gamma   90.00
#
_symmetry.space_group_name_H-M   'P 1'
#
loop_
_entity.id
_entity.type
_entity.pdbx_description
1 polymer ?
#
loop_
_entity_poly.entity_id
_entity_poly.type
_entity_poly.pdbx_seq_one_letter_code
_entity_poly.pdbx_strand_id
1 'polypeptide(L)' 'DPSLAFRDFRCGRGVCKTCCMKVNGRVLRSCEALIRQEQEVFIEPANDRIIKDLVVELD' A
#
# COMPACT_ATOMS: atom_id res chain seq x y z
N ASP A 1 4.29 -7.20 13.12
CA ASP A 1 5.73 -6.91 13.20
C ASP A 1 5.91 -5.39 13.22
N PRO A 2 6.44 -4.80 14.31
CA PRO A 2 6.63 -3.34 14.42
C PRO A 2 7.70 -2.75 13.48
N SER A 3 8.52 -3.59 12.85
CA SER A 3 9.60 -3.12 11.97
C SER A 3 9.12 -2.73 10.57
N LEU A 4 7.98 -3.29 10.14
CA LEU A 4 7.38 -3.11 8.81
C LEU A 4 6.92 -1.66 8.61
N ALA A 5 7.58 -0.97 7.69
CA ALA A 5 7.25 0.40 7.32
C ALA A 5 6.24 0.45 6.17
N PHE A 6 5.15 1.19 6.38
CA PHE A 6 4.21 1.55 5.34
C PHE A 6 3.59 2.89 5.72
N ARG A 7 3.12 3.63 4.71
CA ARG A 7 2.22 4.75 4.98
C ARG A 7 0.84 4.15 5.13
N ASP A 8 0.27 4.28 6.33
CA ASP A 8 -1.15 4.02 6.51
C ASP A 8 -1.96 5.02 5.67
N PHE A 9 -3.27 5.05 5.81
CA PHE A 9 -4.06 6.10 5.21
C PHE A 9 -4.04 7.38 6.05
N ARG A 10 -4.08 8.56 5.40
CA ARG A 10 -4.47 9.79 6.09
C ARG A 10 -5.98 10.01 6.11
N CYS A 11 -6.68 9.58 5.06
CA CYS A 11 -8.12 9.83 4.91
C CYS A 11 -9.02 8.60 5.13
N GLY A 12 -8.50 7.38 4.95
CA GLY A 12 -9.26 6.13 5.09
C GLY A 12 -10.41 5.92 4.10
N ARG A 13 -10.53 6.78 3.07
CA ARG A 13 -11.72 6.85 2.20
C ARG A 13 -11.42 7.06 0.71
N GLY A 14 -10.21 6.67 0.26
CA GLY A 14 -9.85 6.74 -1.16
C GLY A 14 -9.58 8.14 -1.73
N VAL A 15 -9.48 9.18 -0.89
CA VAL A 15 -9.28 10.57 -1.36
C VAL A 15 -7.80 10.94 -1.45
N CYS A 16 -7.01 10.65 -0.41
CA CYS A 16 -5.57 10.91 -0.41
C CYS A 16 -4.81 9.78 -1.12
N LYS A 17 -3.58 10.06 -1.56
CA LYS A 17 -2.68 9.09 -2.19
C LYS A 17 -1.61 8.51 -1.24
N THR A 18 -1.74 8.72 0.07
CA THR A 18 -0.66 8.37 1.03
C THR A 18 -0.44 6.87 1.16
N CYS A 19 -1.51 6.07 1.09
CA CYS A 19 -1.48 4.62 1.29
C CYS A 19 -1.41 3.83 -0.02
N CYS A 20 -0.81 4.41 -1.07
CA CYS A 20 -0.63 3.71 -2.33
C CYS A 20 0.38 2.56 -2.16
N MET A 21 0.00 1.37 -2.64
CA MET A 21 0.85 0.18 -2.70
C MET A 21 0.41 -0.67 -3.90
N LYS A 22 1.25 -1.62 -4.31
CA LYS A 22 0.88 -2.58 -5.35
C LYS A 22 0.39 -3.86 -4.66
N VAL A 23 -0.86 -4.22 -4.94
CA VAL A 23 -1.53 -5.40 -4.37
C VAL A 23 -1.86 -6.34 -5.52
N ASN A 24 -1.32 -7.56 -5.49
CA ASN A 24 -1.45 -8.56 -6.55
C ASN A 24 -1.13 -7.99 -7.94
N GLY A 25 -0.01 -7.28 -8.06
CA GLY A 25 0.45 -6.67 -9.32
C GLY A 25 -0.23 -5.35 -9.71
N ARG A 26 -1.24 -4.87 -8.97
CA ARG A 26 -1.98 -3.63 -9.29
C ARG A 26 -1.73 -2.53 -8.27
N VAL A 27 -1.34 -1.34 -8.75
CA VAL A 27 -1.20 -0.16 -7.89
C VAL A 27 -2.57 0.37 -7.51
N LEU A 28 -2.85 0.46 -6.21
CA LEU A 28 -4.10 0.96 -5.64
C LEU A 28 -3.86 1.59 -4.26
N ARG A 29 -4.89 2.25 -3.70
CA ARG A 29 -4.88 2.74 -2.32
C ARG A 29 -5.28 1.61 -1.39
N SER A 30 -4.44 1.27 -0.41
CA SER A 30 -4.68 0.11 0.46
C SER A 30 -6.00 0.21 1.23
N CYS A 31 -6.45 1.43 1.55
CA CYS A 31 -7.74 1.65 2.23
C CYS A 31 -8.97 1.29 1.39
N GLU A 32 -8.82 1.02 0.09
CA GLU A 32 -9.87 0.54 -0.80
C GLU A 32 -9.66 -0.90 -1.26
N ALA A 33 -8.58 -1.56 -0.80
CA ALA A 33 -8.27 -2.92 -1.17
C ALA A 33 -9.25 -3.89 -0.49
N LEU A 34 -10.15 -4.50 -1.27
CA LEU A 34 -11.01 -5.56 -0.77
C LEU A 34 -10.22 -6.87 -0.70
N ILE A 35 -9.95 -7.34 0.51
CA ILE A 35 -9.31 -8.63 0.77
C ILE A 35 -10.39 -9.67 1.11
N ARG A 36 -10.34 -10.83 0.44
CA ARG A 36 -11.22 -11.96 0.76
C ARG A 36 -10.54 -12.88 1.76
N GLN A 37 -11.34 -13.61 2.55
CA GLN A 37 -10.81 -14.66 3.42
C GLN A 37 -10.11 -15.73 2.59
N GLU A 38 -9.08 -16.35 3.18
CA GLU A 38 -8.28 -17.44 2.59
C GLU A 38 -7.55 -17.06 1.28
N GLN A 39 -7.54 -15.78 0.91
CA GLN A 39 -6.77 -15.29 -0.22
C GLN A 39 -5.34 -14.96 0.24
N GLU A 40 -4.34 -15.54 -0.42
CA GLU A 40 -2.97 -15.04 -0.34
C GLU A 40 -2.86 -13.72 -1.09
N VAL A 41 -2.29 -12.71 -0.43
CA VAL A 41 -2.17 -11.35 -0.96
C VAL A 41 -0.69 -11.00 -1.07
N PHE A 42 -0.24 -10.74 -2.30
CA PHE A 42 1.11 -10.25 -2.53
C PHE A 42 1.11 -8.72 -2.50
N ILE A 43 1.93 -8.15 -1.62
CA ILE A 43 2.04 -6.70 -1.42
C ILE A 43 3.46 -6.26 -1.78
N GLU A 44 3.54 -5.26 -2.65
CA GLU A 44 4.77 -4.66 -3.13
C GLU A 44 4.71 -3.13 -3.02
N PRO A 45 5.86 -2.44 -3.06
CA PRO A 45 5.91 -0.99 -3.21
C PRO A 45 5.15 -0.51 -4.45
N ALA A 46 4.56 0.70 -4.37
CA ALA A 46 3.77 1.26 -5.47
C ALA A 46 4.61 1.68 -6.69
N ASN A 47 5.91 1.94 -6.49
CA ASN A 47 6.87 2.33 -7.52
C ASN A 47 8.30 1.96 -7.06
N ASP A 48 9.29 2.20 -7.92
CA ASP A 48 10.70 1.82 -7.68
C ASP A 48 11.48 2.82 -6.81
N ARG A 49 10.89 3.96 -6.42
CA ARG A 49 11.51 4.97 -5.55
C ARG A 49 11.23 4.65 -4.08
N ILE A 50 11.79 3.54 -3.62
CA ILE A 50 11.55 2.98 -2.30
C ILE A 50 12.39 3.72 -1.26
N ILE A 51 11.74 4.23 -0.21
CA ILE A 51 12.39 4.83 0.96
C ILE A 51 12.67 3.75 2.01
N LYS A 52 11.66 2.95 2.36
CA LYS A 52 11.77 1.80 3.28
C LYS A 52 10.54 0.90 3.15
N ASP A 53 10.74 -0.40 3.00
CA ASP A 53 9.66 -1.40 2.88
C ASP A 53 8.60 -0.98 1.85
N LEU A 54 7.39 -0.61 2.27
CA LEU A 54 6.29 -0.18 1.38
C LEU A 54 6.16 1.35 1.26
N VAL A 55 7.06 2.12 1.90
CA VAL A 55 7.11 3.58 1.81
C VAL A 55 7.87 3.99 0.56
N VAL A 56 7.18 4.68 -0.35
CA VAL A 56 7.76 5.25 -1.58
C VAL A 56 7.77 6.78 -1.54
N GLU A 57 8.58 7.38 -2.42
CA GLU A 57 8.43 8.77 -2.81
C GLU A 57 7.09 8.98 -3.53
N LEU A 58 6.36 10.03 -3.14
CA LEU A 58 5.12 10.47 -3.78
C LEU A 58 5.45 11.71 -4.60
N ASP A 59 5.14 11.69 -5.90
CA ASP A 59 5.20 12.86 -6.78
C ASP A 59 4.16 13.93 -6.39
#